data_AF-A0A968IQU9-F1
#
_entry.id   AF-A0A968IQU9-F1
#
_cell.length_a   1.000
_cell.length_b   1.000
_cell.length_c   1.000
_cell.angle_alpha   90.00
_cell.angle_beta   90.00
_cell.angle_gamma   90.00
#
_symmetry.space_group_name_H-M   'P 1'
#
loop_
_entity.id
_entity.type
_entity.pdbx_description
1 polymer ?
#
loop_
_entity_poly.entity_id
_entity_poly.type
_entity_poly.pdbx_seq_one_letter_code
_entity_poly.pdbx_strand_id
1 'polypeptide(L)'
;MTLTLDLAPELEQYLLQQANQSGLSVEALALQLLVSSILLKQKQTEAVNLLQSWIDDEDVEEQQETGRYLIHALDDDRLSERKLFPLEMKGVTW
;
A
#
# COMPACT_ATOMS: atom_id res chain seq x y z
N MET A 1 -26.71 -20.15 -4.25
CA MET A 1 -27.09 -18.91 -3.54
C MET A 1 -27.38 -17.86 -4.59
N THR A 2 -28.47 -17.12 -4.46
CA THR A 2 -28.88 -16.09 -5.45
C THR A 2 -28.79 -14.73 -4.77
N LEU A 3 -28.11 -13.78 -5.40
CA LEU A 3 -27.97 -12.39 -4.94
C LEU A 3 -28.64 -11.49 -5.97
N THR A 4 -29.57 -10.65 -5.53
CA THR A 4 -30.21 -9.64 -6.37
C THR A 4 -29.58 -8.28 -6.06
N LEU A 5 -29.07 -7.61 -7.09
CA LEU A 5 -28.48 -6.27 -6.97
C LEU A 5 -29.50 -5.27 -7.52
N ASP A 6 -29.92 -4.34 -6.66
CA ASP A 6 -30.70 -3.18 -7.07
C ASP A 6 -29.72 -2.04 -7.37
N LEU A 7 -29.69 -1.57 -8.60
CA LEU A 7 -28.67 -0.66 -9.12
C LEU A 7 -29.32 0.63 -9.62
N ALA A 8 -28.61 1.74 -9.44
CA ALA A 8 -28.99 2.98 -10.11
C ALA A 8 -28.91 2.78 -11.64
N PRO A 9 -29.79 3.40 -12.44
CA PRO A 9 -29.84 3.20 -13.89
C PRO A 9 -28.50 3.43 -14.59
N GLU A 10 -27.70 4.37 -14.11
CA GLU A 10 -26.38 4.69 -14.66
C GLU A 10 -25.39 3.54 -14.47
N LEU A 11 -25.44 2.85 -13.33
CA LEU A 11 -24.57 1.73 -13.01
C LEU A 11 -24.98 0.47 -13.76
N GLU A 12 -26.29 0.25 -13.92
CA GLU A 12 -26.81 -0.84 -14.75
C GLU A 12 -26.34 -0.67 -16.20
N GLN A 13 -26.50 0.53 -16.75
CA GLN A 13 -26.07 0.83 -18.12
C GLN A 13 -24.55 0.68 -18.29
N TYR A 14 -23.77 1.14 -17.31
CA TYR A 14 -22.32 0.96 -17.30
C TYR A 14 -21.93 -0.53 -17.31
N LEU A 15 -22.54 -1.36 -16.46
CA LEU A 15 -22.27 -2.80 -16.40
C LEU A 15 -22.60 -3.50 -17.73
N LEU A 16 -23.77 -3.18 -18.32
CA LEU A 16 -24.17 -3.72 -19.61
C LEU A 16 -23.16 -3.35 -20.71
N GLN A 17 -22.70 -2.09 -20.73
CA GLN A 17 -21.72 -1.64 -21.72
C GLN A 17 -20.36 -2.31 -21.54
N GLN A 18 -19.86 -2.37 -20.31
CA GLN A 18 -18.55 -2.96 -20.00
C GLN A 18 -18.54 -4.48 -20.19
N ALA A 19 -19.65 -5.17 -19.89
CA ALA A 19 -19.81 -6.59 -20.14
C ALA A 19 -19.70 -6.89 -21.64
N ASN A 20 -20.41 -6.11 -22.47
CA ASN A 20 -20.31 -6.21 -23.93
C ASN A 20 -18.90 -5.92 -24.45
N GLN A 21 -18.21 -4.90 -23.92
CA GLN A 21 -16.84 -4.58 -24.34
C GLN A 21 -15.82 -5.67 -23.95
N SER A 22 -16.03 -6.29 -22.79
CA SER A 22 -15.13 -7.32 -22.26
C SER A 22 -15.46 -8.73 -22.76
N GLY A 23 -16.56 -8.90 -23.50
CA GLY A 23 -17.06 -10.21 -23.95
C GLY A 23 -17.53 -11.11 -22.80
N LEU A 24 -17.87 -10.53 -21.65
CA LEU A 24 -18.31 -11.23 -20.45
C LEU A 24 -19.83 -11.11 -20.29
N SER A 25 -20.43 -12.04 -19.55
CA SER A 25 -21.81 -11.85 -19.08
C SER A 25 -21.84 -10.75 -18.00
N VAL A 26 -23.00 -10.12 -17.83
CA VAL A 26 -23.18 -9.06 -16.83
C VAL A 26 -22.92 -9.60 -15.43
N GLU A 27 -23.36 -10.83 -15.15
CA GLU A 27 -23.17 -11.50 -13.87
C GLU A 27 -21.68 -11.78 -13.61
N ALA A 28 -20.96 -12.26 -14.63
CA ALA A 28 -19.53 -12.54 -14.51
C ALA A 28 -18.73 -11.26 -14.23
N LEU A 29 -19.04 -10.17 -14.94
CA LEU A 29 -18.40 -8.88 -14.72
C LEU A 29 -18.75 -8.30 -13.33
N ALA A 30 -20.02 -8.35 -12.93
CA ALA A 30 -20.47 -7.88 -11.62
C ALA A 30 -19.77 -8.64 -10.49
N LEU A 31 -19.65 -9.97 -10.60
CA LEU A 31 -18.91 -10.78 -9.64
C LEU A 31 -17.42 -10.41 -9.61
N GLN A 32 -16.79 -10.21 -10.77
CA GLN A 32 -15.38 -9.82 -10.84
C GLN A 32 -15.14 -8.46 -10.16
N LEU A 33 -16.00 -7.47 -10.42
CA LEU A 33 -15.93 -6.16 -9.77
C LEU A 33 -16.15 -6.27 -8.26
N LEU A 34 -17.15 -7.04 -7.83
CA LEU A 34 -17.42 -7.25 -6.42
C LEU A 34 -16.21 -7.89 -5.70
N VAL A 35 -15.65 -8.97 -6.26
CA VAL A 35 -14.46 -9.63 -5.72
C VAL A 35 -13.28 -8.67 -5.65
N SER A 36 -13.02 -7.91 -6.73
CA SER A 36 -11.94 -6.92 -6.73
C SER A 36 -12.11 -5.86 -5.64
N SER A 37 -13.35 -5.40 -5.40
CA SER A 37 -13.64 -4.39 -4.37
C SER A 37 -13.43 -4.93 -2.95
N ILE A 38 -13.82 -6.19 -2.71
CA ILE A 38 -13.64 -6.86 -1.42
C ILE A 38 -12.16 -7.08 -1.15
N LEU A 39 -11.42 -7.61 -2.13
CA LEU A 39 -9.98 -7.84 -2.02
C LEU A 39 -9.21 -6.53 -1.84
N LEU A 40 -9.61 -5.46 -2.52
CA LEU A 40 -8.99 -4.14 -2.36
C LEU A 40 -9.17 -3.63 -0.94
N LYS A 41 -10.39 -3.72 -0.37
CA LYS A 41 -10.64 -3.32 1.01
C LYS A 41 -9.81 -4.14 2.01
N GLN A 42 -9.72 -5.45 1.82
CA GLN A 42 -8.88 -6.31 2.66
C GLN A 42 -7.41 -5.90 2.62
N LYS A 43 -6.85 -5.68 1.43
CA LYS A 43 -5.47 -5.20 1.27
C LYS A 43 -5.24 -3.84 1.92
N GLN A 44 -6.20 -2.92 1.81
CA GLN A 44 -6.13 -1.62 2.47
C GLN A 44 -6.10 -1.77 3.99
N THR A 45 -6.96 -2.63 4.55
CA THR A 45 -6.96 -2.91 6.00
C THR A 45 -5.65 -3.56 6.45
N GLU A 46 -5.13 -4.54 5.71
CA GLU A 46 -3.84 -5.18 6.00
C GLU A 46 -2.69 -4.16 5.96
N ALA A 47 -2.67 -3.28 4.96
CA ALA A 47 -1.67 -2.22 4.85
C ALA A 47 -1.75 -1.23 6.03
N VAL A 48 -2.97 -0.81 6.41
CA VAL A 48 -3.17 0.05 7.58
C VAL A 48 -2.69 -0.65 8.86
N ASN A 49 -3.03 -1.91 9.06
CA ASN A 49 -2.61 -2.68 10.24
C ASN A 49 -1.08 -2.84 10.29
N LEU A 50 -0.43 -3.05 9.14
CA LEU A 50 1.03 -3.12 9.07
C LEU A 50 1.67 -1.77 9.45
N LEU A 51 1.18 -0.67 8.90
CA LEU A 51 1.65 0.67 9.24
C LEU A 51 1.44 0.95 10.74
N GLN A 52 0.27 0.59 11.27
CA GLN A 52 -0.04 0.73 12.68
C GLN A 52 0.88 -0.14 13.54
N SER A 53 1.22 -1.36 13.11
CA SER A 53 2.17 -2.20 13.85
C SER A 53 3.58 -1.61 13.90
N TRP A 54 4.00 -0.81 12.92
CA TRP A 54 5.28 -0.10 12.98
C TRP A 54 5.24 1.13 13.89
N ILE A 55 4.07 1.76 14.01
CA ILE A 55 3.85 2.89 14.91
C ILE A 55 3.75 2.40 16.36
N ASP A 56 3.06 1.29 16.56
CA ASP A 56 2.81 0.67 17.86
C ASP A 56 3.98 -0.23 18.31
N ASP A 57 4.98 -0.45 17.45
CA ASP A 57 6.22 -1.12 17.86
C ASP A 57 6.97 -0.17 18.80
N GLU A 58 6.86 -0.45 20.10
CA GLU A 58 7.28 0.44 21.19
C GLU A 58 8.80 0.58 21.32
N ASP A 59 9.61 -0.17 20.56
CA ASP A 59 11.08 -0.08 20.65
C ASP A 59 11.67 0.98 19.71
N VAL A 60 11.03 2.14 19.69
CA VAL A 60 11.51 3.33 18.96
C VAL A 60 12.94 3.68 19.42
N GLU A 61 13.29 3.43 20.68
CA GLU A 61 14.65 3.67 21.18
C GLU A 61 15.67 2.68 20.62
N GLU A 62 15.41 1.36 20.63
CA GLU A 62 16.30 0.36 20.02
C GLU A 62 16.43 0.56 18.51
N GLN A 63 15.34 0.90 17.81
CA GLN A 63 15.37 1.18 16.37
C GLN A 63 16.19 2.43 16.05
N GLN A 64 16.05 3.49 16.84
CA GLN A 64 16.87 4.69 16.70
C GLN A 64 18.34 4.42 17.00
N GLU A 65 18.65 3.60 18.01
CA GLU A 65 20.02 3.23 18.35
C GLU A 65 20.66 2.38 17.26
N THR A 66 19.94 1.38 16.77
CA THR A 66 20.35 0.55 15.63
C THR A 66 20.59 1.40 14.38
N GLY A 67 19.69 2.35 14.10
CA GLY A 67 19.85 3.28 12.97
C GLY A 67 21.09 4.17 13.11
N ARG A 68 21.36 4.73 14.30
CA ARG A 68 22.58 5.49 14.58
C ARG A 68 23.83 4.64 14.36
N TYR A 69 23.84 3.43 14.88
CA TYR A 69 24.95 2.50 14.73
C TYR A 69 25.24 2.18 13.25
N LEU A 70 24.20 1.88 12.47
CA LEU A 70 24.35 1.56 11.04
C LEU A 70 24.92 2.74 10.23
N ILE A 71 24.44 3.96 10.50
CA ILE A 71 24.97 5.17 9.85
C ILE A 71 26.47 5.32 10.13
N HIS A 72 26.88 5.16 11.38
CA HIS A 72 28.29 5.23 11.77
C HIS A 72 29.14 4.14 11.11
N ALA A 73 28.69 2.89 11.15
CA ALA A 73 29.42 1.78 10.55
C ALA A 73 29.63 1.95 9.03
N LEU A 74 28.63 2.47 8.31
CA LEU A 74 28.72 2.72 6.87
C LEU A 74 29.65 3.89 6.52
N ASP A 75 29.72 4.93 7.36
CA ASP A 75 30.67 6.01 7.19
C ASP A 75 32.11 5.56 7.51
N ASP A 76 32.30 4.73 8.53
CA ASP A 76 33.61 4.25 8.98
C ASP A 76 34.23 3.20 8.04
N ASP A 77 33.42 2.36 7.39
CA ASP A 77 33.89 1.40 6.37
C ASP A 77 34.38 2.09 5.08
N ARG A 78 34.13 3.39 4.95
CA ARG A 78 34.44 4.15 3.74
C ARG A 78 35.92 4.56 3.71
N LEU A 79 36.60 4.24 2.60
CA LEU A 79 37.98 4.67 2.34
C LEU A 79 38.16 6.17 2.08
N SER A 80 37.10 6.98 2.20
CA SER A 80 37.12 8.40 1.85
C SER A 80 36.43 9.23 2.93
N GLU A 81 37.08 10.32 3.32
CA GLU A 81 36.69 11.23 4.41
C GLU A 81 35.31 11.90 4.27
N ARG A 82 34.72 11.89 3.07
CA ARG A 82 33.36 12.43 2.88
C ARG A 82 32.33 11.48 3.49
N LYS A 83 31.45 11.96 4.35
CA LYS A 83 30.37 11.12 4.91
C LYS A 83 29.28 10.84 3.87
N LEU A 84 28.70 9.64 3.90
CA LEU A 84 27.50 9.28 3.14
C LEU A 84 26.26 9.94 3.74
N PHE A 85 26.23 10.08 5.06
CA PHE A 85 25.09 10.62 5.81
C PHE A 85 25.50 11.83 6.67
N PRO A 86 25.89 12.96 6.04
CA PRO A 86 26.24 14.17 6.76
C PRO A 86 25.04 14.75 7.54
N LEU A 87 25.30 15.22 8.76
CA LEU A 87 24.25 15.72 9.68
C LEU A 87 23.51 16.93 9.10
N GLU A 88 24.23 17.79 8.37
CA GLU A 88 23.69 18.97 7.71
C GLU A 88 22.66 18.67 6.62
N MET A 89 22.62 17.44 6.10
CA MET A 89 21.65 17.01 5.09
C MET A 89 20.44 16.27 5.69
N LYS A 90 20.39 16.06 7.01
CA LYS A 90 19.28 15.37 7.65
C LYS A 90 17.97 16.16 7.48
N GLY A 91 16.99 15.53 6.82
CA GLY A 91 15.67 16.14 6.56
C GLY A 91 15.62 17.07 5.35
N VAL A 92 16.70 17.20 4.58
CA VAL A 92 16.70 17.92 3.31
C VAL A 92 16.24 16.95 2.23
N THR A 93 14.96 17.05 1.83
CA THR A 93 14.42 16.32 0.68
C THR A 93 14.61 17.14 -0.59
N TRP A 94 15.13 16.52 -1.64
CA TRP A 94 15.16 17.06 -3.01
C TRP A 94 13.83 16.86 -3.72
#